data_AF-A0A543E9I4-F1
#
_entry.id   AF-A0A543E9I4-F1
#
_cell.length_a   1.000
_cell.length_b   1.000
_cell.length_c   1.000
_cell.angle_alpha   90.00
_cell.angle_beta   90.00
_cell.angle_gamma   90.00
#
_symmetry.space_group_name_H-M   'P 1'
#
loop_
_entity.id
_entity.type
_entity.pdbx_description
1 polymer ?
#
loop_
_entity_poly.entity_id
_entity_poly.type
_entity_poly.pdbx_seq_one_letter_code
_entity_poly.pdbx_strand_id
1 'polypeptide(L)'
;MKKYISTLLVLVSGFAFSQTILNASSPEEFRQMRAENKQKVGDTIVDKTVKPLEYGFVEDKDILKSMFVWEIIDMNDKINQPFYYDNPDGLLSSPTRSLYQLLLDAALSGKIEQVYDDENFTVKLSPEGIQKRLEKVIINDAAIDILNSGRQLTEAEKKQYTDVFKTTTDKVKVLKIMGMWFIDKRDGQMKYRPLGIAAMGPDPAVQGVIGPDGKPIASNDELIDLFWIYYPSARDVLANNFVFNRKNSSADLSFDDVINARRFSSIIYKSSAGLGDGTIKDYIPKNADEQLEESDRIKGQILDMENDMWNY
;
A
#
# COMPACT_ATOMS: atom_id res chain seq x y z
N MET A 1 -3.26 -60.01 -14.32
CA MET A 1 -3.76 -59.39 -13.06
C MET A 1 -2.65 -58.55 -12.44
N LYS A 2 -3.02 -57.43 -11.78
CA LYS A 2 -2.19 -56.37 -11.13
C LYS A 2 -1.95 -55.16 -12.05
N LYS A 3 -2.97 -54.30 -12.22
CA LYS A 3 -3.41 -53.16 -11.38
C LYS A 3 -2.58 -51.89 -11.65
N TYR A 4 -3.18 -51.05 -12.49
CA TYR A 4 -2.88 -49.65 -12.76
C TYR A 4 -2.87 -48.83 -11.46
N ILE A 5 -1.88 -47.97 -11.29
CA ILE A 5 -1.96 -46.81 -10.38
C ILE A 5 -1.65 -45.60 -11.24
N SER A 6 -2.72 -44.96 -11.69
CA SER A 6 -2.70 -43.67 -12.35
C SER A 6 -2.52 -42.60 -11.28
N THR A 7 -1.40 -41.90 -11.28
CA THR A 7 -1.15 -40.75 -10.41
C THR A 7 -2.05 -39.60 -10.86
N LEU A 8 -3.10 -39.34 -10.09
CA LEU A 8 -4.01 -38.22 -10.29
C LEU A 8 -3.26 -36.92 -9.95
N LEU A 9 -2.70 -36.28 -10.97
CA LEU A 9 -2.13 -34.95 -10.85
C LEU A 9 -3.31 -33.97 -10.77
N VAL A 10 -3.66 -33.55 -9.55
CA VAL A 10 -4.67 -32.51 -9.32
C VAL A 10 -4.07 -31.17 -9.74
N LEU A 11 -4.19 -30.86 -11.03
CA LEU A 11 -4.09 -29.50 -11.55
C LEU A 11 -5.29 -28.72 -10.99
N VAL A 12 -5.07 -27.99 -9.90
CA VAL A 12 -5.96 -26.89 -9.51
C VAL A 12 -5.75 -25.77 -10.52
N SER A 13 -6.37 -25.92 -11.70
CA SER A 13 -6.57 -24.81 -12.61
C SER A 13 -7.54 -23.84 -11.95
N GLY A 14 -7.02 -22.74 -11.38
CA GLY A 14 -7.84 -21.60 -11.03
C GLY A 14 -8.55 -21.11 -12.28
N PHE A 15 -9.87 -21.27 -12.35
CA PHE A 15 -10.66 -20.68 -13.42
C PHE A 15 -10.69 -19.17 -13.22
N ALA A 16 -9.78 -18.46 -13.89
CA ALA A 16 -9.87 -17.03 -14.07
C ALA A 16 -11.00 -16.76 -15.08
N PHE A 17 -12.23 -16.62 -14.60
CA PHE A 17 -13.33 -16.13 -15.44
C PHE A 17 -13.10 -14.63 -15.69
N SER A 18 -12.68 -14.31 -16.92
CA SER A 18 -12.56 -12.95 -17.43
C SER A 18 -13.95 -12.37 -17.69
N GLN A 19 -14.19 -11.14 -17.24
CA GLN A 19 -15.43 -10.42 -17.53
C GLN A 19 -15.42 -9.98 -18.99
N THR A 20 -16.47 -10.33 -19.73
CA THR A 20 -16.59 -10.01 -21.15
C THR A 20 -17.63 -8.91 -21.32
N ILE A 21 -17.22 -7.78 -21.94
CA ILE A 21 -18.12 -6.66 -22.27
C ILE A 21 -19.32 -7.06 -23.12
N LEU A 22 -19.20 -8.17 -23.85
CA LEU A 22 -20.23 -8.74 -24.71
C LEU A 22 -21.53 -9.10 -23.96
N ASN A 23 -21.50 -9.21 -22.64
CA ASN A 23 -22.66 -9.56 -21.81
C ASN A 23 -23.31 -8.38 -21.07
N ALA A 24 -22.84 -7.14 -21.28
CA ALA A 24 -23.37 -5.94 -20.65
C ALA A 24 -24.27 -5.15 -21.61
N SER A 25 -25.33 -4.50 -21.10
CA SER A 25 -26.27 -3.73 -21.92
C SER A 25 -25.71 -2.36 -22.32
N SER A 26 -24.74 -1.84 -21.56
CA SER A 26 -23.98 -0.64 -21.89
C SER A 26 -22.53 -0.68 -21.38
N PRO A 27 -21.62 0.10 -21.97
CA PRO A 27 -20.26 0.27 -21.45
C PRO A 27 -20.21 0.79 -20.01
N GLU A 28 -21.19 1.60 -19.60
CA GLU A 28 -21.25 2.19 -18.26
C GLU A 28 -21.70 1.18 -17.21
N GLU A 29 -22.74 0.40 -17.52
CA GLU A 29 -23.17 -0.74 -16.71
C GLU A 29 -22.01 -1.74 -16.53
N PHE A 30 -21.26 -2.05 -17.60
CA PHE A 30 -20.09 -2.92 -17.51
C PHE A 30 -19.02 -2.37 -16.55
N ARG A 31 -18.75 -1.07 -16.60
CA ARG A 31 -17.80 -0.41 -15.68
C ARG A 31 -18.29 -0.46 -14.23
N GLN A 32 -19.58 -0.22 -13.98
CA GLN A 32 -20.16 -0.31 -12.64
C GLN A 32 -20.08 -1.74 -12.09
N MET A 33 -20.44 -2.74 -12.90
CA MET A 33 -20.31 -4.15 -12.51
C MET A 33 -18.87 -4.51 -12.16
N ARG A 34 -17.88 -4.06 -12.94
CA ARG A 34 -16.45 -4.25 -12.63
C ARG A 34 -16.05 -3.58 -11.32
N ALA A 35 -16.42 -2.31 -11.13
CA ALA A 35 -16.07 -1.51 -9.97
C ALA A 35 -16.66 -2.09 -8.67
N GLU A 36 -17.84 -2.69 -8.75
CA GLU A 36 -18.49 -3.37 -7.62
C GLU A 36 -18.06 -4.83 -7.45
N ASN A 37 -17.09 -5.31 -8.24
CA ASN A 37 -16.69 -6.71 -8.29
C ASN A 37 -17.87 -7.66 -8.53
N LYS A 38 -18.82 -7.25 -9.37
CA LYS A 38 -19.99 -8.04 -9.77
C LYS A 38 -19.77 -8.64 -11.15
N GLN A 39 -20.25 -9.85 -11.35
CA GLN A 39 -20.20 -10.54 -12.63
C GLN A 39 -21.57 -11.11 -12.98
N LYS A 40 -22.00 -10.90 -14.24
CA LYS A 40 -23.15 -11.60 -14.78
C LYS A 40 -22.75 -13.04 -15.14
N VAL A 41 -23.32 -14.02 -14.45
CA VAL A 41 -23.16 -15.45 -14.74
C VAL A 41 -24.53 -15.98 -15.18
N GLY A 42 -24.71 -16.19 -16.49
CA GLY A 42 -26.03 -16.44 -17.07
C GLY A 42 -26.91 -15.20 -16.97
N ASP A 43 -28.09 -15.33 -16.36
CA ASP A 43 -29.03 -14.22 -16.14
C ASP A 43 -28.91 -13.57 -14.75
N THR A 44 -28.05 -14.08 -13.86
CA THR A 44 -27.91 -13.59 -12.49
C THR A 44 -26.62 -12.80 -12.29
N ILE A 45 -26.68 -11.71 -11.52
CA ILE A 45 -25.53 -10.94 -11.08
C ILE A 45 -24.99 -11.59 -9.79
N VAL A 46 -23.74 -12.02 -9.82
CA VAL A 46 -23.04 -12.68 -8.71
C VAL A 46 -21.92 -11.78 -8.21
N ASP A 47 -21.80 -11.63 -6.90
CA ASP A 47 -20.66 -10.96 -6.28
C ASP A 47 -19.40 -11.83 -6.43
N LYS A 48 -18.36 -11.26 -7.06
CA LYS A 48 -17.02 -11.84 -7.24
C LYS A 48 -16.07 -11.39 -6.11
N THR A 49 -16.61 -10.94 -4.98
CA THR A 49 -15.77 -10.53 -3.85
C THR A 49 -14.92 -11.72 -3.40
N VAL A 50 -13.61 -11.56 -3.50
CA VAL A 50 -12.64 -12.57 -3.10
C VAL A 50 -12.31 -12.35 -1.64
N LYS A 51 -12.47 -13.40 -0.82
CA LYS A 51 -11.90 -13.40 0.52
C LYS A 51 -10.42 -13.78 0.40
N PRO A 52 -9.48 -12.93 0.87
CA PRO A 52 -8.06 -13.25 0.85
C PRO A 52 -7.79 -14.53 1.64
N LEU A 53 -6.80 -15.31 1.19
CA LEU A 53 -6.37 -16.51 1.90
C LEU A 53 -5.87 -16.11 3.28
N GLU A 54 -6.47 -16.68 4.32
CA GLU A 54 -6.06 -16.42 5.70
C GLU A 54 -4.61 -16.86 5.91
N TYR A 55 -3.87 -16.07 6.69
CA TYR A 55 -2.52 -16.47 7.05
C TYR A 55 -2.58 -17.66 7.99
N GLY A 56 -1.72 -18.66 7.73
CA GLY A 56 -1.52 -19.76 8.65
C GLY A 56 -1.09 -19.23 10.02
N PHE A 57 -1.72 -19.75 11.07
CA PHE A 57 -1.34 -19.47 12.45
C PHE A 57 0.07 -19.99 12.69
N VAL A 58 0.96 -19.12 13.17
CA VAL A 58 2.35 -19.45 13.51
C VAL A 58 2.53 -19.07 14.97
N GLU A 59 2.94 -20.03 15.79
CA GLU A 59 3.32 -19.76 17.17
C GLU A 59 4.77 -19.28 17.25
N ASP A 60 5.10 -18.46 18.23
CA ASP A 60 6.47 -17.95 18.42
C ASP A 60 7.49 -19.10 18.58
N LYS A 61 7.08 -20.22 19.20
CA LYS A 61 7.91 -21.41 19.35
C LYS A 61 8.26 -22.08 18.02
N ASP A 62 7.42 -21.89 17.00
CA ASP A 62 7.56 -22.47 15.66
C ASP A 62 8.44 -21.60 14.75
N ILE A 63 8.80 -20.40 15.20
CA ILE A 63 9.73 -19.51 14.50
C ILE A 63 11.16 -19.95 14.86
N LEU A 64 11.96 -20.33 13.86
CA LEU A 64 13.37 -20.69 14.07
C LEU A 64 14.27 -19.44 14.09
N LYS A 65 14.07 -18.57 13.12
CA LYS A 65 14.75 -17.29 12.96
C LYS A 65 13.76 -16.30 12.36
N SER A 66 13.89 -15.03 12.70
CA SER A 66 13.07 -13.95 12.14
C SER A 66 13.84 -12.65 12.03
N MET A 67 13.39 -11.80 11.11
CA MET A 67 13.92 -10.46 10.89
C MET A 67 12.79 -9.55 10.41
N PHE A 68 12.58 -8.44 11.11
CA PHE A 68 11.72 -7.35 10.64
C PHE A 68 12.49 -6.45 9.70
N VAL A 69 11.85 -6.06 8.60
CA VAL A 69 12.41 -5.17 7.59
C VAL A 69 11.41 -4.07 7.27
N TRP A 70 11.95 -2.88 7.04
CA TRP A 70 11.24 -1.71 6.56
C TRP A 70 11.85 -1.29 5.25
N GLU A 71 10.99 -1.13 4.28
CA GLU A 71 11.37 -1.07 2.89
C GLU A 71 10.68 0.10 2.22
N ILE A 72 11.44 0.83 1.42
CA ILE A 72 10.97 1.90 0.56
C ILE A 72 10.74 1.31 -0.82
N ILE A 73 9.53 1.49 -1.32
CA ILE A 73 9.12 1.17 -2.68
C ILE A 73 9.07 2.50 -3.44
N ASP A 74 10.05 2.74 -4.31
CA ASP A 74 10.08 3.93 -5.17
C ASP A 74 9.07 3.75 -6.31
N MET A 75 8.15 4.69 -6.48
CA MET A 75 7.14 4.64 -7.55
C MET A 75 7.70 4.99 -8.93
N ASN A 76 8.90 5.59 -9.00
CA ASN A 76 9.59 5.85 -10.27
C ASN A 76 10.09 4.57 -10.93
N ASP A 77 10.29 3.50 -10.16
CA ASP A 77 10.73 2.22 -10.67
C ASP A 77 9.66 1.59 -11.58
N LYS A 78 10.09 1.13 -12.76
CA LYS A 78 9.20 0.55 -13.77
C LYS A 78 8.40 -0.65 -13.26
N ILE A 79 8.98 -1.46 -12.37
CA ILE A 79 8.32 -2.62 -11.77
C ILE A 79 7.22 -2.21 -10.76
N ASN A 80 7.34 -1.02 -10.15
CA ASN A 80 6.43 -0.50 -9.14
C ASN A 80 5.31 0.38 -9.73
N GLN A 81 5.41 0.78 -11.00
CA GLN A 81 4.36 1.52 -11.72
C GLN A 81 2.92 0.98 -11.56
N PRO A 82 2.67 -0.34 -11.44
CA PRO A 82 1.33 -0.85 -11.20
C PRO A 82 0.67 -0.35 -9.91
N PHE A 83 1.44 0.16 -8.94
CA PHE A 83 0.88 0.72 -7.69
C PHE A 83 0.26 2.11 -7.85
N TYR A 84 0.62 2.85 -8.89
CA TYR A 84 0.18 4.23 -9.08
C TYR A 84 -0.82 4.41 -10.23
N TYR A 85 -0.83 3.50 -11.21
CA TYR A 85 -1.61 3.71 -12.42
C TYR A 85 -3.13 3.72 -12.17
N ASP A 86 -3.71 4.92 -12.31
CA ASP A 86 -5.15 5.14 -12.23
C ASP A 86 -5.76 5.07 -13.63
N ASN A 87 -6.73 4.18 -13.81
CA ASN A 87 -7.51 4.03 -15.03
C ASN A 87 -8.98 3.79 -14.68
N PRO A 88 -9.66 4.80 -14.12
CA PRO A 88 -11.03 4.65 -13.64
C PRO A 88 -12.02 4.41 -14.79
N ASP A 89 -11.71 4.90 -15.99
CA ASP A 89 -12.54 4.80 -17.19
C ASP A 89 -12.17 3.62 -18.10
N GLY A 90 -11.32 2.71 -17.61
CA GLY A 90 -10.86 1.54 -18.35
C GLY A 90 -12.02 0.68 -18.85
N LEU A 91 -12.27 0.68 -20.17
CA LEU A 91 -13.28 -0.19 -20.78
C LEU A 91 -12.78 -1.64 -20.90
N LEU A 92 -11.50 -1.80 -21.27
CA LEU A 92 -10.88 -3.09 -21.59
C LEU A 92 -10.17 -3.73 -20.39
N SER A 93 -9.89 -2.99 -19.32
CA SER A 93 -9.30 -3.49 -18.06
C SER A 93 -10.20 -3.14 -16.88
N SER A 94 -10.03 -3.83 -15.74
CA SER A 94 -10.76 -3.46 -14.52
C SER A 94 -10.37 -2.03 -14.14
N PRO A 95 -11.30 -1.22 -13.58
CA PRO A 95 -10.98 0.13 -13.16
C PRO A 95 -9.89 0.04 -12.09
N THR A 96 -8.71 0.58 -12.40
CA THR A 96 -7.58 0.56 -11.48
C THR A 96 -7.52 1.90 -10.80
N ARG A 97 -7.26 1.92 -9.49
CA ARG A 97 -6.99 3.12 -8.71
C ARG A 97 -5.57 3.06 -8.18
N SER A 98 -4.99 4.21 -7.89
CA SER A 98 -3.71 4.24 -7.16
C SER A 98 -3.88 3.55 -5.80
N LEU A 99 -2.84 2.84 -5.35
CA LEU A 99 -2.85 2.16 -4.06
C LEU A 99 -3.05 3.16 -2.91
N TYR A 100 -2.44 4.34 -3.00
CA TYR A 100 -2.63 5.41 -2.02
C TYR A 100 -4.09 5.87 -1.94
N GLN A 101 -4.73 6.18 -3.07
CA GLN A 101 -6.13 6.63 -3.07
C GLN A 101 -7.05 5.55 -2.51
N LEU A 102 -6.79 4.29 -2.87
CA LEU A 102 -7.54 3.16 -2.34
C LEU A 102 -7.42 3.05 -0.82
N LEU A 103 -6.20 3.11 -0.29
CA LEU A 103 -5.95 3.05 1.15
C LEU A 103 -6.57 4.24 1.88
N LEU A 104 -6.47 5.44 1.30
CA LEU A 104 -7.07 6.66 1.83
C LEU A 104 -8.60 6.57 1.87
N ASP A 105 -9.24 6.21 0.76
CA ASP A 105 -10.70 6.06 0.68
C ASP A 105 -11.20 5.00 1.67
N ALA A 106 -10.47 3.88 1.79
CA ALA A 106 -10.82 2.79 2.69
C ALA A 106 -10.63 3.16 4.16
N ALA A 107 -9.60 3.95 4.48
CA ALA A 107 -9.38 4.49 5.82
C ALA A 107 -10.44 5.53 6.21
N LEU A 108 -10.78 6.47 5.30
CA LEU A 108 -11.78 7.50 5.54
C LEU A 108 -13.20 6.95 5.63
N SER A 109 -13.52 5.92 4.84
CA SER A 109 -14.82 5.23 4.91
C SER A 109 -14.95 4.27 6.09
N GLY A 110 -13.88 4.03 6.84
CA GLY A 110 -13.86 3.09 7.97
C GLY A 110 -13.86 1.61 7.55
N LYS A 111 -13.63 1.30 6.27
CA LYS A 111 -13.43 -0.10 5.82
C LYS A 111 -12.13 -0.70 6.35
N ILE A 112 -11.11 0.14 6.54
CA ILE A 112 -9.87 -0.22 7.23
C ILE A 112 -9.90 0.45 8.60
N GLU A 113 -10.09 -0.34 9.64
CA GLU A 113 -10.16 0.19 11.00
C GLU A 113 -8.79 0.43 11.62
N GLN A 114 -7.75 -0.27 11.17
CA GLN A 114 -6.44 -0.30 11.82
C GLN A 114 -5.47 0.65 11.12
N VAL A 115 -5.69 1.94 11.33
CA VAL A 115 -4.87 3.04 10.80
C VAL A 115 -4.18 3.77 11.94
N TYR A 116 -2.91 4.10 11.76
CA TYR A 116 -2.00 4.56 12.80
C TYR A 116 -1.15 5.73 12.32
N ASP A 117 -0.64 6.48 13.28
CA ASP A 117 0.24 7.62 13.07
C ASP A 117 1.70 7.20 12.85
N ASP A 118 2.09 6.11 13.50
CA ASP A 118 3.46 5.67 13.60
C ASP A 118 3.66 4.25 13.07
N GLU A 119 4.89 3.96 12.66
CA GLU A 119 5.27 2.66 12.15
C GLU A 119 5.15 1.53 13.19
N ASN A 120 5.19 1.84 14.48
CA ASN A 120 5.03 0.85 15.55
C ASN A 120 3.57 0.56 15.93
N PHE A 121 2.61 1.17 15.23
CA PHE A 121 1.17 0.99 15.46
C PHE A 121 0.73 1.29 16.90
N THR A 122 1.27 2.36 17.50
CA THR A 122 0.96 2.74 18.88
C THR A 122 -0.18 3.75 18.95
N VAL A 123 -0.23 4.71 18.03
CA VAL A 123 -1.24 5.78 18.04
C VAL A 123 -2.22 5.59 16.89
N LYS A 124 -3.44 5.15 17.24
CA LYS A 124 -4.51 4.95 16.26
C LYS A 124 -5.09 6.28 15.77
N LEU A 125 -5.26 6.43 14.46
CA LEU A 125 -5.87 7.61 13.85
C LEU A 125 -7.36 7.41 13.58
N SER A 126 -8.16 8.46 13.82
CA SER A 126 -9.54 8.54 13.35
C SER A 126 -9.59 9.10 11.91
N PRO A 127 -10.69 8.91 11.16
CA PRO A 127 -10.84 9.51 9.83
C PRO A 127 -10.60 11.03 9.81
N GLU A 128 -11.04 11.73 10.85
CA GLU A 128 -10.79 13.16 11.04
C GLU A 128 -9.31 13.47 11.31
N GLY A 129 -8.62 12.60 12.07
CA GLY A 129 -7.19 12.70 12.31
C GLY A 129 -6.37 12.52 11.03
N ILE A 130 -6.78 11.60 10.16
CA ILE A 130 -6.17 11.40 8.84
C ILE A 130 -6.35 12.65 7.97
N GLN A 131 -7.55 13.23 7.92
CA GLN A 131 -7.78 14.46 7.15
C GLN A 131 -6.90 15.62 7.64
N LYS A 132 -6.77 15.80 8.96
CA LYS A 132 -5.89 16.83 9.54
C LYS A 132 -4.41 16.64 9.22
N ARG A 133 -3.95 15.40 9.01
CA ARG A 133 -2.59 15.08 8.57
C ARG A 133 -2.37 15.40 7.09
N LEU A 134 -3.40 15.21 6.27
CA LEU A 134 -3.32 15.33 4.81
C LEU A 134 -3.63 16.72 4.26
N GLU A 135 -4.32 17.54 5.05
CA GLU A 135 -4.79 18.86 4.65
C GLU A 135 -4.38 19.95 5.64
N LYS A 136 -3.69 20.97 5.14
CA LYS A 136 -3.50 22.24 5.86
C LYS A 136 -4.27 23.33 5.14
N VAL A 137 -5.06 24.06 5.92
CA VAL A 137 -5.82 25.22 5.46
C VAL A 137 -5.19 26.45 6.06
N ILE A 138 -4.50 27.27 5.26
CA ILE A 138 -3.97 28.57 5.68
C ILE A 138 -4.98 29.63 5.30
N ILE A 139 -5.43 30.39 6.29
CA ILE A 139 -6.33 31.53 6.09
C ILE A 139 -5.47 32.79 6.09
N ASN A 140 -5.63 33.62 5.06
CA ASN A 140 -4.90 34.87 4.91
C ASN A 140 -5.41 35.93 5.91
N ASP A 141 -4.58 36.89 6.29
CA ASP A 141 -4.89 37.89 7.33
C ASP A 141 -6.18 38.68 7.01
N ALA A 142 -6.41 38.99 5.73
CA ALA A 142 -7.63 39.64 5.27
C ALA A 142 -8.92 38.82 5.55
N ALA A 143 -8.83 37.49 5.52
CA ALA A 143 -9.95 36.62 5.87
C ALA A 143 -10.16 36.50 7.39
N ILE A 144 -9.08 36.60 8.18
CA ILE A 144 -9.16 36.68 9.64
C ILE A 144 -9.86 37.98 10.06
N ASP A 145 -9.55 39.11 9.42
CA ASP A 145 -10.21 40.40 9.67
C ASP A 145 -11.70 40.36 9.32
N ILE A 146 -12.07 39.73 8.20
CA ILE A 146 -13.47 39.54 7.81
C ILE A 146 -14.21 38.66 8.84
N LEU A 147 -13.60 37.57 9.31
CA LEU A 147 -14.18 36.70 10.33
C LEU A 147 -14.35 37.43 11.67
N ASN A 148 -13.36 38.21 12.09
CA ASN A 148 -13.39 39.01 13.32
C ASN A 148 -14.43 40.14 13.26
N SER A 149 -14.80 40.60 12.05
CA SER A 149 -15.90 41.55 11.86
C SER A 149 -17.30 40.93 12.05
N GLY A 150 -17.40 39.63 12.30
CA GLY A 150 -18.66 38.90 12.49
C GLY A 150 -19.36 38.51 11.17
N ARG A 151 -18.73 38.77 10.02
CA ARG A 151 -19.20 38.36 8.69
C ARG A 151 -18.63 36.98 8.34
N GLN A 152 -19.47 36.10 7.78
CA GLN A 152 -18.98 34.84 7.20
C GLN A 152 -18.37 35.09 5.81
N LEU A 153 -17.24 34.43 5.53
CA LEU A 153 -16.63 34.46 4.19
C LEU A 153 -17.58 33.86 3.15
N THR A 154 -17.78 34.57 2.03
CA THR A 154 -18.46 34.00 0.86
C THR A 154 -17.60 32.90 0.22
N GLU A 155 -18.18 32.01 -0.60
CA GLU A 155 -17.41 30.93 -1.23
C GLU A 155 -16.26 31.44 -2.13
N ALA A 156 -16.44 32.61 -2.75
CA ALA A 156 -15.40 33.28 -3.53
C ALA A 156 -14.25 33.79 -2.64
N GLU A 157 -14.58 34.44 -1.52
CA GLU A 157 -13.59 34.93 -0.55
C GLU A 157 -12.87 33.77 0.16
N LYS A 158 -13.56 32.65 0.44
CA LYS A 158 -12.92 31.43 0.94
C LYS A 158 -11.87 30.92 -0.04
N LYS A 159 -12.18 30.81 -1.34
CA LYS A 159 -11.18 30.35 -2.33
C LYS A 159 -10.05 31.34 -2.57
N GLN A 160 -10.29 32.63 -2.41
CA GLN A 160 -9.30 33.67 -2.67
C GLN A 160 -8.36 33.92 -1.48
N TYR A 161 -8.86 33.74 -0.25
CA TYR A 161 -8.11 34.02 0.98
C TYR A 161 -7.77 32.75 1.78
N THR A 162 -7.99 31.57 1.20
CA THR A 162 -7.64 30.31 1.84
C THR A 162 -6.79 29.47 0.91
N ASP A 163 -5.56 29.19 1.32
CA ASP A 163 -4.69 28.24 0.64
C ASP A 163 -4.87 26.86 1.27
N VAL A 164 -5.30 25.88 0.46
CA VAL A 164 -5.49 24.50 0.89
C VAL A 164 -4.35 23.65 0.34
N PHE A 165 -3.45 23.23 1.21
CA PHE A 165 -2.40 22.27 0.88
C PHE A 165 -2.93 20.87 1.17
N LYS A 166 -3.24 20.13 0.10
CA LYS A 166 -3.65 18.73 0.18
C LYS A 166 -2.58 17.82 -0.43
N THR A 167 -2.31 16.70 0.25
CA THR A 167 -1.54 15.61 -0.32
C THR A 167 -2.42 14.75 -1.21
N THR A 168 -2.45 15.14 -2.48
CA THR A 168 -3.11 14.41 -3.55
C THR A 168 -2.24 13.28 -4.06
N THR A 169 -2.84 12.30 -4.75
CA THR A 169 -2.16 11.10 -5.27
C THR A 169 -0.91 11.43 -6.08
N ASP A 170 -0.94 12.48 -6.91
CA ASP A 170 0.18 12.95 -7.73
C ASP A 170 1.42 13.38 -6.94
N LYS A 171 1.26 13.70 -5.65
CA LYS A 171 2.36 14.10 -4.78
C LYS A 171 2.97 12.93 -4.00
N VAL A 172 2.34 11.76 -4.01
CA VAL A 172 2.85 10.55 -3.34
C VAL A 172 3.87 9.87 -4.25
N LYS A 173 5.14 9.99 -3.89
CA LYS A 173 6.27 9.46 -4.69
C LYS A 173 6.78 8.11 -4.19
N VAL A 174 6.55 7.79 -2.92
CA VAL A 174 7.15 6.64 -2.25
C VAL A 174 6.10 5.94 -1.39
N LEU A 175 6.14 4.61 -1.39
CA LEU A 175 5.44 3.79 -0.41
C LEU A 175 6.44 3.15 0.54
N LYS A 176 6.06 3.00 1.79
CA LYS A 176 6.79 2.19 2.77
C LYS A 176 6.03 0.91 3.05
N ILE A 177 6.75 -0.18 3.15
CA ILE A 177 6.20 -1.46 3.60
C ILE A 177 7.06 -1.98 4.75
N MET A 178 6.40 -2.47 5.79
CA MET A 178 7.03 -3.20 6.88
C MET A 178 6.57 -4.65 6.79
N GLY A 179 7.49 -5.58 6.94
CA GLY A 179 7.15 -6.98 7.10
C GLY A 179 8.21 -7.77 7.85
N MET A 180 7.89 -9.04 8.08
CA MET A 180 8.75 -9.96 8.80
C MET A 180 9.12 -11.12 7.89
N TRP A 181 10.42 -11.34 7.72
CA TRP A 181 10.97 -12.59 7.25
C TRP A 181 11.09 -13.55 8.41
N PHE A 182 10.61 -14.78 8.27
CA PHE A 182 10.71 -15.79 9.32
C PHE A 182 10.76 -17.19 8.74
N ILE A 183 11.40 -18.10 9.47
CA ILE A 183 11.45 -19.52 9.14
C ILE A 183 10.43 -20.25 9.99
N ASP A 184 9.43 -20.86 9.35
CA ASP A 184 8.45 -21.73 10.00
C ASP A 184 9.03 -23.15 10.12
N LYS A 185 9.26 -23.62 11.34
CA LYS A 185 9.80 -24.97 11.62
C LYS A 185 8.91 -26.10 11.10
N ARG A 186 7.61 -25.87 10.98
CA ARG A 186 6.65 -26.91 10.58
C ARG A 186 6.73 -27.19 9.08
N ASP A 187 6.88 -26.13 8.30
CA ASP A 187 6.96 -26.20 6.84
C ASP A 187 8.41 -26.24 6.34
N GLY A 188 9.39 -25.91 7.19
CA GLY A 188 10.81 -25.89 6.82
C GLY A 188 11.12 -24.87 5.73
N GLN A 189 10.34 -23.78 5.64
CA GLN A 189 10.45 -22.77 4.59
C GLN A 189 10.53 -21.38 5.19
N MET A 190 11.34 -20.52 4.57
CA MET A 190 11.33 -19.09 4.83
C MET A 190 10.10 -18.45 4.19
N LYS A 191 9.41 -17.59 4.96
CA LYS A 191 8.22 -16.86 4.53
C LYS A 191 8.40 -15.38 4.83
N TYR A 192 7.80 -14.55 4.00
CA TYR A 192 7.62 -13.12 4.27
C TYR A 192 6.16 -12.87 4.65
N ARG A 193 5.94 -12.08 5.69
CA ARG A 193 4.62 -11.61 6.09
C ARG A 193 4.60 -10.09 6.14
N PRO A 194 3.85 -9.41 5.25
CA PRO A 194 3.64 -7.97 5.36
C PRO A 194 2.81 -7.65 6.60
N LEU A 195 3.22 -6.59 7.31
CA LEU A 195 2.63 -6.15 8.58
C LEU A 195 2.12 -4.71 8.50
N GLY A 196 2.82 -3.84 7.77
CA GLY A 196 2.51 -2.43 7.64
C GLY A 196 2.65 -1.93 6.22
N ILE A 197 1.79 -0.99 5.84
CA ILE A 197 1.98 -0.20 4.62
C ILE A 197 1.70 1.27 4.93
N ALA A 198 2.52 2.16 4.39
CA ALA A 198 2.35 3.59 4.51
C ALA A 198 2.64 4.28 3.18
N ALA A 199 1.96 5.40 2.95
CA ALA A 199 2.26 6.29 1.85
C ALA A 199 3.09 7.46 2.36
N MET A 200 4.11 7.84 1.58
CA MET A 200 4.92 9.01 1.87
C MET A 200 4.56 10.14 0.92
N GLY A 201 4.35 11.32 1.49
CA GLY A 201 4.03 12.53 0.74
C GLY A 201 4.73 13.74 1.35
N PRO A 202 4.75 14.87 0.63
CA PRO A 202 5.26 16.10 1.18
C PRO A 202 4.38 16.53 2.35
N ASP A 203 4.99 17.04 3.41
CA ASP A 203 4.25 17.45 4.61
C ASP A 203 3.41 18.72 4.34
N PRO A 204 2.07 18.64 4.41
CA PRO A 204 1.21 19.81 4.27
C PRO A 204 1.46 20.87 5.36
N ALA A 205 1.94 20.47 6.55
CA ALA A 205 2.13 21.34 7.71
C ALA A 205 3.23 22.39 7.47
N VAL A 206 4.29 22.04 6.76
CA VAL A 206 5.41 22.94 6.43
C VAL A 206 5.27 23.60 5.06
N GLN A 207 4.39 23.07 4.19
CA GLN A 207 4.07 23.72 2.92
C GLN A 207 3.51 25.14 3.14
N GLY A 208 4.04 26.09 2.37
CA GLY A 208 3.67 27.51 2.44
C GLY A 208 4.24 28.30 3.63
N VAL A 209 4.99 27.67 4.53
CA VAL A 209 5.65 28.39 5.64
C VAL A 209 6.99 28.93 5.16
N ILE A 210 7.21 30.23 5.34
CA ILE A 210 8.48 30.90 5.03
C ILE A 210 9.27 31.02 6.34
N GLY A 211 10.51 30.55 6.32
CA GLY A 211 11.44 30.62 7.44
C GLY A 211 11.91 32.04 7.73
N PRO A 212 12.56 32.28 8.89
CA PRO A 212 13.12 33.59 9.26
C PRO A 212 14.15 34.15 8.26
N ASP A 213 14.66 33.29 7.37
CA ASP A 213 15.63 33.57 6.32
C ASP A 213 14.98 33.90 4.95
N GLY A 214 13.64 33.96 4.88
CA GLY A 214 12.91 34.30 3.66
C GLY A 214 12.80 33.15 2.65
N LYS A 215 13.20 31.92 3.01
CA LYS A 215 13.06 30.72 2.19
C LYS A 215 11.89 29.87 2.67
N PRO A 216 11.19 29.13 1.80
CA PRO A 216 10.22 28.13 2.24
C PRO A 216 10.90 27.11 3.16
N ILE A 217 10.28 26.82 4.31
CA ILE A 217 10.75 25.78 5.24
C ILE A 217 10.59 24.39 4.60
N ALA A 218 9.54 24.22 3.79
CA ALA A 218 9.34 23.02 3.01
C ALA A 218 10.45 22.87 1.96
N SER A 219 11.36 21.92 2.15
CA SER A 219 12.15 21.36 1.05
C SER A 219 11.25 20.41 0.25
N ASN A 220 11.23 20.52 -1.07
CA ASN A 220 10.42 19.64 -1.94
C ASN A 220 10.79 18.14 -1.82
N ASP A 221 11.88 17.83 -1.12
CA ASP A 221 12.42 16.48 -0.97
C ASP A 221 12.16 15.86 0.42
N GLU A 222 11.63 16.61 1.38
CA GLU A 222 11.31 16.07 2.71
C GLU A 222 9.92 15.43 2.71
N LEU A 223 9.89 14.11 2.56
CA LEU A 223 8.68 13.29 2.58
C LEU A 223 8.43 12.74 3.99
N ILE A 224 7.19 12.87 4.47
CA ILE A 224 6.75 12.30 5.74
C ILE A 224 5.83 11.11 5.52
N ASP A 225 5.72 10.26 6.53
CA ASP A 225 4.74 9.19 6.56
C ASP A 225 3.37 9.82 6.84
N LEU A 226 2.43 9.66 5.91
CA LEU A 226 1.12 10.29 6.02
C LEU A 226 0.25 9.58 7.07
N PHE A 227 0.23 8.25 6.98
CA PHE A 227 -0.41 7.33 7.91
C PHE A 227 0.09 5.91 7.64
N TRP A 228 0.10 5.09 8.69
CA TRP A 228 0.43 3.67 8.64
C TRP A 228 -0.84 2.82 8.71
N ILE A 229 -0.94 1.79 7.88
CA ILE A 229 -2.03 0.82 7.90
C ILE A 229 -1.49 -0.53 8.31
N TYR A 230 -2.16 -1.17 9.27
CA TYR A 230 -1.89 -2.55 9.61
C TYR A 230 -2.35 -3.47 8.48
N TYR A 231 -1.39 -4.00 7.73
CA TYR A 231 -1.61 -4.70 6.46
C TYR A 231 -2.64 -5.83 6.55
N PRO A 232 -2.64 -6.71 7.59
CA PRO A 232 -3.64 -7.76 7.72
C PRO A 232 -5.10 -7.26 7.71
N SER A 233 -5.36 -6.05 8.22
CA SER A 233 -6.70 -5.46 8.21
C SER A 233 -7.11 -4.91 6.84
N ALA A 234 -6.14 -4.60 5.99
CA ALA A 234 -6.37 -4.03 4.67
C ALA A 234 -6.56 -5.10 3.58
N ARG A 235 -6.28 -6.37 3.88
CA ARG A 235 -6.25 -7.45 2.88
C ARG A 235 -7.58 -7.63 2.16
N ASP A 236 -8.71 -7.50 2.85
CA ASP A 236 -10.03 -7.61 2.21
C ASP A 236 -10.23 -6.52 1.16
N VAL A 237 -9.76 -5.30 1.44
CA VAL A 237 -9.79 -4.19 0.47
C VAL A 237 -8.80 -4.46 -0.66
N LEU A 238 -7.56 -4.83 -0.34
CA LEU A 238 -6.49 -5.03 -1.32
C LEU A 238 -6.72 -6.23 -2.25
N ALA A 239 -7.34 -7.30 -1.77
CA ALA A 239 -7.65 -8.50 -2.56
C ALA A 239 -8.78 -8.25 -3.57
N ASN A 240 -9.63 -7.26 -3.31
CA ASN A 240 -10.76 -6.88 -4.16
C ASN A 240 -10.49 -5.67 -5.05
N ASN A 241 -9.23 -5.20 -5.09
CA ASN A 241 -8.81 -4.11 -5.97
C ASN A 241 -7.60 -4.56 -6.79
N PHE A 242 -7.64 -4.26 -8.08
CA PHE A 242 -6.71 -4.85 -9.05
C PHE A 242 -5.67 -3.86 -9.56
N VAL A 243 -4.45 -4.36 -9.75
CA VAL A 243 -3.36 -3.61 -10.39
C VAL A 243 -3.49 -3.62 -11.90
N PHE A 244 -3.05 -2.54 -12.54
CA PHE A 244 -3.12 -2.46 -13.99
C PHE A 244 -2.03 -3.33 -14.64
N ASN A 245 -2.45 -4.37 -15.36
CA ASN A 245 -1.55 -5.25 -16.10
C ASN A 245 -1.52 -4.91 -17.59
N ARG A 246 -0.46 -4.23 -18.03
CA ARG A 246 -0.24 -3.86 -19.44
C ARG A 246 -0.14 -5.05 -20.40
N LYS A 247 0.34 -6.21 -19.93
CA LYS A 247 0.59 -7.38 -20.78
C LYS A 247 -0.63 -8.29 -20.91
N ASN A 248 -1.55 -8.25 -19.94
CA ASN A 248 -2.74 -9.08 -19.95
C ASN A 248 -3.87 -8.40 -19.17
N SER A 249 -4.81 -7.77 -19.87
CA SER A 249 -5.98 -7.10 -19.28
C SER A 249 -7.11 -8.06 -18.88
N SER A 250 -6.98 -9.36 -19.18
CA SER A 250 -7.97 -10.39 -18.84
C SER A 250 -7.63 -11.16 -17.56
N ALA A 251 -6.37 -11.11 -17.11
CA ALA A 251 -5.92 -11.69 -15.85
C ALA A 251 -5.52 -10.57 -14.90
N ASP A 252 -6.48 -10.17 -14.07
CA ASP A 252 -6.28 -9.15 -13.06
C ASP A 252 -5.51 -9.76 -11.87
N LEU A 253 -4.48 -9.04 -11.40
CA LEU A 253 -3.78 -9.35 -10.15
C LEU A 253 -4.26 -8.37 -9.10
N SER A 254 -4.56 -8.83 -7.89
CA SER A 254 -4.94 -7.92 -6.80
C SER A 254 -3.71 -7.24 -6.18
N PHE A 255 -3.93 -6.14 -5.45
CA PHE A 255 -2.86 -5.53 -4.66
C PHE A 255 -2.35 -6.49 -3.56
N ASP A 256 -3.25 -7.30 -2.97
CA ASP A 256 -2.87 -8.33 -1.99
C ASP A 256 -1.94 -9.37 -2.64
N ASP A 257 -2.26 -9.85 -3.86
CA ASP A 257 -1.43 -10.83 -4.57
C ASP A 257 -0.03 -10.29 -4.88
N VAL A 258 0.06 -9.04 -5.37
CA VAL A 258 1.33 -8.41 -5.74
C VAL A 258 2.24 -8.23 -4.53
N ILE A 259 1.68 -7.78 -3.40
CA ILE A 259 2.45 -7.51 -2.19
C ILE A 259 2.86 -8.82 -1.49
N ASN A 260 1.96 -9.79 -1.33
CA ASN A 260 2.30 -11.08 -0.72
C ASN A 260 3.30 -11.87 -1.58
N ALA A 261 3.18 -11.81 -2.90
CA ALA A 261 4.14 -12.43 -3.82
C ALA A 261 5.43 -11.60 -4.00
N ARG A 262 5.57 -10.47 -3.29
CA ARG A 262 6.70 -9.53 -3.38
C ARG A 262 7.08 -9.15 -4.82
N ARG A 263 6.07 -8.90 -5.67
CA ARG A 263 6.26 -8.48 -7.07
C ARG A 263 6.50 -6.98 -7.18
N PHE A 264 7.52 -6.49 -6.48
CA PHE A 264 7.93 -5.08 -6.43
C PHE A 264 9.43 -4.96 -6.17
N SER A 265 10.05 -3.84 -6.57
CA SER A 265 11.40 -3.48 -6.14
C SER A 265 11.34 -2.60 -4.90
N SER A 266 12.31 -2.80 -4.01
CA SER A 266 12.41 -2.05 -2.78
C SER A 266 13.86 -1.91 -2.31
N ILE A 267 14.07 -0.86 -1.51
CA ILE A 267 15.31 -0.56 -0.80
C ILE A 267 15.03 -0.71 0.70
N ILE A 268 15.79 -1.58 1.37
CA ILE A 268 15.65 -1.77 2.82
C ILE A 268 16.39 -0.62 3.51
N TYR A 269 15.68 0.18 4.31
CA TYR A 269 16.28 1.31 5.04
C TYR A 269 16.40 1.05 6.55
N LYS A 270 15.70 0.04 7.06
CA LYS A 270 15.68 -0.29 8.48
C LYS A 270 15.40 -1.77 8.64
N SER A 271 16.07 -2.39 9.60
CA SER A 271 15.88 -3.79 9.96
C SER A 271 16.06 -4.01 11.46
N SER A 272 15.44 -5.05 12.00
CA SER A 272 15.71 -5.50 13.36
C SER A 272 17.09 -6.18 13.41
N ALA A 273 17.98 -5.74 14.29
CA ALA A 273 19.32 -6.30 14.37
C ALA A 273 19.33 -7.72 14.96
N GLY A 274 19.54 -8.74 14.13
CA GLY A 274 19.89 -10.09 14.57
C GLY A 274 18.71 -11.04 14.78
N LEU A 275 19.08 -12.28 15.11
CA LEU A 275 18.21 -13.43 15.34
C LEU A 275 17.44 -13.27 16.67
N GLY A 276 16.48 -12.36 16.76
CA GLY A 276 15.74 -12.09 18.02
C GLY A 276 15.20 -10.66 18.17
N ASP A 277 15.05 -10.20 19.42
CA ASP A 277 14.52 -8.89 19.86
C ASP A 277 15.42 -7.67 19.51
N GLY A 278 16.04 -7.74 18.34
CA GLY A 278 17.08 -6.84 17.88
C GLY A 278 16.75 -5.37 18.04
N THR A 279 17.71 -4.62 18.57
CA THR A 279 17.72 -3.16 18.48
C THR A 279 17.49 -2.73 17.04
N ILE A 280 16.47 -1.89 16.84
CA ILE A 280 16.18 -1.30 15.55
C ILE A 280 17.36 -0.42 15.18
N LYS A 281 18.00 -0.71 14.05
CA LYS A 281 19.05 0.14 13.51
C LYS A 281 18.45 0.98 12.40
N ASP A 282 18.16 2.24 12.75
CA ASP A 282 17.79 3.26 11.76
C ASP A 282 19.07 3.72 11.06
N TYR A 283 19.29 3.20 9.86
CA TYR A 283 20.32 3.71 8.98
C TYR A 283 19.61 4.54 7.92
N ILE A 284 19.62 5.85 8.09
CA ILE A 284 19.30 6.80 7.02
C ILE A 284 20.63 7.38 6.55
N PRO A 285 21.36 6.72 5.63
CA PRO A 285 22.55 7.31 5.04
C PRO A 285 22.17 8.61 4.33
N LYS A 286 23.04 9.61 4.41
CA LYS A 286 22.81 10.88 3.71
C LYS A 286 23.07 10.77 2.20
N ASN A 287 23.58 9.62 1.74
CA ASN A 287 24.01 9.37 0.37
C ASN A 287 23.31 8.12 -0.19
N ALA A 288 22.87 8.19 -1.45
CA ALA A 288 22.09 7.13 -2.11
C ALA A 288 22.89 5.83 -2.28
N ASP A 289 24.19 5.93 -2.54
CA ASP A 289 25.06 4.76 -2.74
C ASP A 289 25.21 3.93 -1.45
N GLU A 290 25.39 4.60 -0.31
CA GLU A 290 25.50 3.95 1.01
C GLU A 290 24.18 3.29 1.41
N GLN A 291 23.04 3.90 1.06
CA GLN A 291 21.73 3.31 1.30
C GLN A 291 21.52 2.02 0.50
N LEU A 292 22.00 1.99 -0.74
CA LEU A 292 21.94 0.80 -1.58
C LEU A 292 22.83 -0.31 -1.05
N GLU A 293 24.08 0.00 -0.68
CA GLU A 293 25.03 -0.97 -0.11
C GLU A 293 24.49 -1.60 1.18
N GLU A 294 23.92 -0.79 2.07
CA GLU A 294 23.33 -1.29 3.32
C GLU A 294 22.07 -2.14 3.06
N SER A 295 21.22 -1.72 2.13
CA SER A 295 20.08 -2.52 1.69
C SER A 295 20.54 -3.89 1.16
N ASP A 296 21.59 -3.92 0.34
CA ASP A 296 22.14 -5.17 -0.21
C ASP A 296 22.81 -6.04 0.85
N ARG A 297 23.45 -5.42 1.85
CA ARG A 297 23.97 -6.12 3.03
C ARG A 297 22.86 -6.82 3.81
N ILE A 298 21.73 -6.15 4.06
CA ILE A 298 20.57 -6.74 4.77
C ILE A 298 19.92 -7.84 3.92
N LYS A 299 19.78 -7.63 2.60
CA LYS A 299 19.33 -8.69 1.68
C LYS A 299 20.24 -9.93 1.74
N GLY A 300 21.56 -9.73 1.83
CA GLY A 300 22.53 -10.80 2.07
C GLY A 300 22.25 -11.56 3.38
N GLN A 301 21.96 -10.86 4.48
CA GLN A 301 21.61 -11.50 5.76
C GLN A 301 20.33 -12.33 5.68
N ILE A 302 19.33 -11.89 4.90
CA ILE A 302 18.10 -12.66 4.67
C ILE A 302 18.42 -13.94 3.87
N LEU A 303 19.28 -13.85 2.86
CA LEU A 303 19.72 -15.02 2.08
C LEU A 303 20.56 -15.99 2.91
N ASP A 304 21.46 -15.49 3.74
CA ASP A 304 22.26 -16.31 4.65
C ASP A 304 21.36 -17.03 5.67
N MET A 305 20.33 -16.35 6.17
CA MET A 305 19.31 -16.97 7.03
C MET A 305 18.62 -18.15 6.34
N GLU A 306 18.40 -18.11 5.02
CA GLU A 306 17.87 -19.22 4.23
C GLU A 306 18.90 -20.33 4.02
N ASN A 307 20.13 -19.96 3.62
CA ASN A 307 21.21 -20.91 3.36
C ASN A 307 21.60 -21.72 4.59
N ASP A 308 21.58 -21.12 5.77
CA ASP A 308 21.82 -21.77 7.07
C ASP A 308 20.82 -22.89 7.37
N MET A 309 19.65 -22.91 6.73
CA MET A 309 18.70 -24.03 6.88
C MET A 309 19.15 -25.27 6.11
N TRP A 310 19.86 -25.07 5.02
CA TRP A 310 20.19 -26.12 4.04
C TRP A 310 21.60 -26.67 4.22
N ASN A 311 22.50 -25.88 4.79
CA ASN A 311 23.89 -26.27 5.04
C ASN A 311 24.07 -26.62 6.53
N TYR A 312 24.47 -27.86 6.78
CA TYR A 312 24.77 -28.41 8.11
C TYR A 312 26.25 -28.79 8.21
#